data_AF-A0A495V362-F1
#
_entry.id   AF-A0A495V362-F1
#
_cell.length_a   1.000
_cell.length_b   1.000
_cell.length_c   1.000
_cell.angle_alpha   90.00
_cell.angle_beta   90.00
_cell.angle_gamma   90.00
#
_symmetry.space_group_name_H-M   'P 1'
#
loop_
_entity.id
_entity.type
_entity.pdbx_description
1 polymer ?
#
loop_
_entity_poly.entity_id
_entity_poly.type
_entity_poly.pdbx_seq_one_letter_code
_entity_poly.pdbx_strand_id
1 'polypeptide(L)'
;MFARFADCMPALSGLFWSIRVLEIVGKYLEEEALRRSSADEIDLFGRSAFNRYYYATYWIVRSCLVEIDPTWELKHKSVPELLEGQVRKKLNNELKKAERLNIKGGKLRNRIYTSTAGLAQLMRHAYSKRVEADYTASSKVTKIDQTLYMGNEKSSSAFHWPSQAKTFTDDLLNVSKQLGLR
;
A
#
# COMPACT_ATOMS: atom_id res chain seq x y z
N MET A 1 0.18 -12.83 -39.75
CA MET A 1 0.14 -13.97 -38.79
C MET A 1 0.72 -13.49 -37.46
N PHE A 2 -0.05 -12.72 -36.69
CA PHE A 2 0.32 -12.28 -35.34
C PHE A 2 -0.65 -12.95 -34.37
N ALA A 3 -0.20 -14.06 -33.80
CA ALA A 3 -0.93 -14.80 -32.79
C ALA A 3 -0.18 -14.71 -31.47
N ARG A 4 -0.94 -14.34 -30.42
CA ARG A 4 -0.74 -14.66 -29.00
C ARG A 4 0.36 -13.91 -28.23
N PHE A 5 -0.03 -12.78 -27.67
CA PHE A 5 0.51 -12.26 -26.40
C PHE A 5 -0.61 -12.02 -25.37
N ALA A 6 -1.72 -12.76 -25.46
CA ALA A 6 -2.87 -12.63 -24.55
C ALA A 6 -2.94 -13.74 -23.47
N ASP A 7 -2.11 -14.77 -23.54
CA ASP A 7 -2.30 -15.99 -22.73
C ASP A 7 -1.46 -16.04 -21.42
N CYS A 8 -0.90 -14.92 -20.94
CA CYS A 8 -0.01 -14.92 -19.76
C CYS A 8 -0.40 -13.99 -18.58
N MET A 9 -1.64 -13.49 -18.48
CA MET A 9 -2.06 -12.65 -17.33
C MET A 9 -3.31 -13.10 -16.54
N PRO A 10 -3.46 -14.37 -16.13
CA PRO A 10 -4.49 -14.75 -15.15
C PRO A 10 -4.17 -14.28 -13.71
N ALA A 11 -2.92 -13.86 -13.41
CA ALA A 11 -2.50 -13.55 -12.04
C ALA A 11 -2.93 -12.15 -11.54
N LEU A 12 -3.09 -11.16 -12.43
CA LEU A 12 -3.45 -9.79 -12.01
C LEU A 12 -4.92 -9.66 -11.59
N SER A 13 -5.85 -10.37 -12.24
CA SER A 13 -7.27 -10.33 -11.88
C SER A 13 -7.52 -10.91 -10.48
N GLY A 14 -6.83 -11.99 -10.11
CA GLY A 14 -6.91 -12.57 -8.77
C GLY A 14 -6.33 -11.68 -7.66
N LEU A 15 -5.29 -10.90 -7.98
CA LEU A 15 -4.66 -9.97 -7.05
C LEU A 15 -5.54 -8.74 -6.79
N PHE A 16 -6.11 -8.15 -7.84
CA PHE A 16 -7.10 -7.07 -7.71
C PHE A 16 -8.34 -7.51 -6.93
N TRP A 17 -8.82 -8.73 -7.18
CA TRP A 17 -9.92 -9.31 -6.42
C TRP A 17 -9.55 -9.46 -4.93
N SER A 18 -8.35 -9.97 -4.63
CA SER A 18 -7.88 -10.16 -3.25
C SER A 18 -7.73 -8.85 -2.48
N ILE A 19 -7.21 -7.79 -3.11
CA ILE A 19 -7.10 -6.45 -2.51
C ILE A 19 -8.49 -5.90 -2.18
N ARG A 20 -9.41 -5.93 -3.15
CA ARG A 20 -10.77 -5.44 -2.96
C ARG A 20 -11.53 -6.22 -1.88
N VAL A 21 -11.31 -7.54 -1.80
CA VAL A 21 -11.87 -8.39 -0.75
C VAL A 21 -11.37 -7.95 0.62
N LEU A 22 -10.08 -7.64 0.78
CA LEU A 22 -9.54 -7.17 2.07
C LEU A 22 -10.17 -5.83 2.49
N GLU A 23 -10.36 -4.89 1.58
CA GLU A 23 -11.03 -3.61 1.88
C GLU A 23 -12.48 -3.80 2.31
N ILE A 24 -13.23 -4.63 1.59
CA ILE A 24 -14.64 -4.95 1.91
C ILE A 24 -14.73 -5.62 3.27
N VAL A 25 -13.87 -6.61 3.54
CA VAL A 25 -13.84 -7.31 4.83
C VAL A 25 -13.44 -6.35 5.94
N GLY A 26 -12.45 -5.48 5.73
CA GLY A 26 -12.07 -4.45 6.69
C GLY A 26 -13.24 -3.54 7.04
N LYS A 27 -13.99 -3.09 6.03
CA LYS A 27 -15.18 -2.25 6.21
C LYS A 27 -16.29 -2.95 6.98
N TYR A 28 -16.57 -4.20 6.62
CA TYR A 28 -17.55 -5.01 7.34
C TYR A 28 -17.17 -5.20 8.82
N LEU A 29 -15.89 -5.47 9.11
CA LEU A 29 -15.40 -5.62 10.48
C LEU A 29 -15.48 -4.32 11.28
N GLU A 30 -15.21 -3.18 10.64
CA GLU A 30 -15.40 -1.87 11.27
C GLU A 30 -16.87 -1.62 11.61
N GLU A 31 -17.80 -1.88 10.68
CA GLU A 31 -19.24 -1.77 10.91
C GLU A 31 -19.72 -2.75 11.99
N GLU A 32 -19.15 -3.95 12.03
CA GLU A 32 -19.45 -4.93 13.06
C GLU A 32 -19.01 -4.44 14.44
N ALA A 33 -17.77 -3.97 14.57
CA ALA A 33 -17.25 -3.38 15.82
C ALA A 33 -18.15 -2.23 16.32
N LEU A 34 -18.61 -1.36 15.41
CA LEU A 34 -19.50 -0.25 15.75
C LEU A 34 -20.88 -0.71 16.25
N ARG A 35 -21.35 -1.90 15.87
CA ARG A 35 -22.61 -2.49 16.36
C ARG A 35 -22.47 -3.19 17.72
N ARG A 36 -21.26 -3.50 18.15
CA ARG A 36 -21.02 -4.17 19.44
C ARG A 36 -21.10 -3.19 20.60
N SER A 37 -21.51 -3.74 21.76
CA SER A 37 -21.57 -3.01 23.03
C SER A 37 -20.47 -3.45 24.00
N SER A 38 -19.95 -4.68 23.85
CA SER A 38 -18.84 -5.18 24.64
C SER A 38 -17.52 -4.56 24.18
N ALA A 39 -16.72 -4.07 25.12
CA ALA A 39 -15.40 -3.51 24.82
C ALA A 39 -14.46 -4.54 24.17
N ASP A 40 -14.54 -5.82 24.57
CA ASP A 40 -13.68 -6.87 24.01
C ASP A 40 -14.09 -7.25 22.59
N GLU A 41 -15.40 -7.24 22.28
CA GLU A 41 -15.85 -7.47 20.90
C GLU A 41 -15.50 -6.28 20.00
N ILE A 42 -15.69 -5.04 20.48
CA ILE A 42 -15.26 -3.83 19.77
C ILE A 42 -13.77 -3.92 19.44
N ASP A 43 -12.95 -4.31 20.42
CA ASP A 43 -11.51 -4.46 20.24
C ASP A 43 -11.17 -5.54 19.20
N LEU A 44 -11.77 -6.72 19.33
CA LEU A 44 -11.55 -7.86 18.43
C LEU A 44 -11.85 -7.52 16.96
N PHE A 45 -13.04 -6.98 16.70
CA PHE A 45 -13.45 -6.62 15.34
C PHE A 45 -12.68 -5.40 14.83
N GLY A 46 -12.45 -4.40 15.68
CA GLY A 46 -11.72 -3.19 15.35
C GLY A 46 -10.27 -3.49 14.93
N ARG A 47 -9.51 -4.24 15.74
CA ARG A 47 -8.14 -4.66 15.40
C ARG A 47 -8.09 -5.41 14.08
N SER A 48 -9.06 -6.31 13.89
CA SER A 48 -9.19 -7.07 12.64
C SER A 48 -9.41 -6.16 11.44
N ALA A 49 -10.21 -5.09 11.56
CA ALA A 49 -10.41 -4.11 10.50
C ALA A 49 -9.10 -3.37 10.14
N PHE A 50 -8.37 -2.84 11.13
CA PHE A 50 -7.07 -2.18 10.93
C PHE A 50 -6.07 -3.08 10.21
N ASN A 51 -6.02 -4.36 10.59
CA ASN A 51 -5.17 -5.35 9.92
C ASN A 51 -5.55 -5.53 8.45
N ARG A 52 -6.84 -5.64 8.13
CA ARG A 52 -7.29 -5.81 6.75
C ARG A 52 -6.96 -4.60 5.89
N TYR A 53 -7.12 -3.38 6.42
CA TYR A 53 -6.70 -2.16 5.73
C TYR A 53 -5.18 -2.16 5.46
N TYR A 54 -4.36 -2.49 6.47
CA TYR A 54 -2.91 -2.61 6.26
C TYR A 54 -2.56 -3.62 5.16
N TYR A 55 -3.16 -4.82 5.18
CA TYR A 55 -2.86 -5.83 4.18
C TYR A 55 -3.30 -5.42 2.78
N ALA A 56 -4.45 -4.76 2.63
CA ALA A 56 -4.88 -4.20 1.35
C ALA A 56 -3.84 -3.18 0.83
N THR A 57 -3.40 -2.25 1.66
CA THR A 57 -2.34 -1.28 1.35
C THR A 57 -1.04 -1.98 0.95
N TYR A 58 -0.57 -2.93 1.74
CA TYR A 58 0.67 -3.67 1.48
C TYR A 58 0.62 -4.41 0.14
N TRP A 59 -0.50 -5.06 -0.18
CA TRP A 59 -0.64 -5.78 -1.45
C TRP A 59 -0.61 -4.84 -2.65
N ILE A 60 -1.23 -3.66 -2.57
CA ILE A 60 -1.13 -2.63 -3.62
C ILE A 60 0.33 -2.25 -3.86
N VAL A 61 1.06 -1.91 -2.80
CA VAL A 61 2.48 -1.53 -2.89
C VAL A 61 3.33 -2.68 -3.42
N ARG A 62 3.13 -3.90 -2.90
CA ARG A 62 3.83 -5.11 -3.36
C ARG A 62 3.62 -5.35 -4.85
N SER A 63 2.39 -5.24 -5.33
CA SER A 63 2.05 -5.44 -6.74
C SER A 63 2.82 -4.47 -7.64
N CYS A 64 2.81 -3.19 -7.27
CA CYS A 64 3.56 -2.15 -7.97
C CYS A 64 5.06 -2.44 -7.99
N LEU A 65 5.64 -2.87 -6.87
CA LEU A 65 7.07 -3.13 -6.76
C LEU A 65 7.49 -4.34 -7.59
N VAL A 66 6.73 -5.45 -7.55
CA VAL A 66 6.98 -6.63 -8.40
C VAL A 66 6.89 -6.28 -9.88
N GLU A 67 5.98 -5.38 -10.24
CA GLU A 67 5.80 -4.94 -11.62
C GLU A 67 6.95 -4.06 -12.15
N ILE A 68 7.62 -3.31 -11.28
CA ILE A 68 8.81 -2.52 -11.64
C ILE A 68 10.07 -3.42 -11.65
N ASP A 69 10.21 -4.28 -10.65
CA ASP A 69 11.32 -5.22 -10.53
C ASP A 69 10.94 -6.43 -9.67
N PRO A 70 10.74 -7.61 -10.27
CA PRO A 70 10.34 -8.81 -9.52
C PRO A 70 11.45 -9.39 -8.65
N THR A 71 12.69 -8.87 -8.74
CA THR A 71 13.83 -9.37 -7.95
C THR A 71 13.87 -8.83 -6.52
N TRP A 72 13.04 -7.83 -6.19
CA TRP A 72 13.06 -7.23 -4.87
C TRP A 72 12.47 -8.14 -3.79
N GLU A 73 13.17 -8.20 -2.65
CA GLU A 73 12.68 -8.87 -1.45
C GLU A 73 11.71 -7.95 -0.69
N LEU A 74 10.45 -8.36 -0.62
CA LEU A 74 9.36 -7.55 -0.08
C LEU A 74 8.92 -8.08 1.28
N LYS A 75 9.74 -7.86 2.32
CA LYS A 75 9.37 -8.12 3.72
C LYS A 75 8.64 -6.89 4.28
N HIS A 76 7.49 -7.10 4.93
CA HIS A 76 6.61 -6.05 5.46
C HIS A 76 7.35 -4.86 6.12
N LYS A 77 8.26 -5.15 7.05
CA LYS A 77 9.02 -4.15 7.82
C LYS A 77 10.02 -3.36 6.98
N SER A 78 10.59 -3.96 5.93
CA SER A 78 11.68 -3.36 5.13
C SER A 78 11.21 -2.65 3.86
N VAL A 79 9.90 -2.68 3.56
CA VAL A 79 9.33 -2.00 2.39
C VAL A 79 9.64 -0.49 2.38
N PRO A 80 9.54 0.26 3.49
CA PRO A 80 9.88 1.69 3.50
C PRO A 80 11.33 1.97 3.08
N GLU A 81 12.29 1.21 3.60
CA GLU A 81 13.71 1.36 3.28
C GLU A 81 14.01 0.97 1.84
N LEU A 82 13.32 -0.06 1.32
CA LEU A 82 13.41 -0.46 -0.08
C LEU A 82 12.94 0.68 -1.01
N LEU A 83 11.82 1.33 -0.70
CA LEU A 83 11.24 2.44 -1.47
C LEU A 83 12.19 3.64 -1.55
N GLU A 84 12.73 4.07 -0.41
CA GLU A 84 13.62 5.23 -0.33
C GLU A 84 15.03 4.94 -0.86
N GLY A 85 15.46 3.68 -0.79
CA GLY A 85 16.75 3.21 -1.27
C GLY A 85 16.70 2.68 -2.70
N GLN A 86 16.47 1.38 -2.85
CA GLN A 86 16.68 0.66 -4.10
C GLN A 86 15.72 1.13 -5.21
N VAL A 87 14.44 1.31 -4.91
CA VAL A 87 13.42 1.74 -5.88
C VAL A 87 13.76 3.13 -6.42
N ARG A 88 13.97 4.09 -5.50
CA ARG A 88 14.36 5.46 -5.85
C ARG A 88 15.65 5.49 -6.66
N LYS A 89 16.65 4.69 -6.27
CA LYS A 89 17.93 4.60 -7.00
C LYS A 89 17.75 4.06 -8.42
N LYS A 90 17.00 2.97 -8.59
CA LYS A 90 16.72 2.35 -9.89
C LYS A 90 16.05 3.35 -10.84
N LEU A 91 14.96 3.97 -10.40
CA LEU A 91 14.21 4.94 -11.22
C LEU A 91 15.04 6.18 -11.58
N ASN A 92 15.85 6.69 -10.64
CA ASN A 92 16.75 7.81 -10.93
C ASN A 92 17.87 7.44 -11.91
N ASN A 93 18.36 6.20 -11.90
CA ASN A 93 19.36 5.73 -12.86
C ASN A 93 18.77 5.64 -14.27
N GLU A 94 17.57 5.10 -14.42
CA GLU A 94 16.90 5.09 -15.73
C GLU A 94 16.53 6.49 -16.20
N LEU A 95 16.10 7.38 -15.29
CA LEU A 95 15.88 8.78 -15.61
C LEU A 95 17.15 9.47 -16.15
N LYS A 96 18.31 9.21 -15.55
CA LYS A 96 19.60 9.75 -16.06
C LYS A 96 19.92 9.23 -17.46
N LYS A 97 19.57 7.99 -17.80
CA LYS A 97 19.73 7.46 -19.15
C LYS A 97 18.77 8.14 -20.13
N ALA A 98 17.51 8.31 -19.73
CA ALA A 98 16.49 9.02 -20.50
C ALA A 98 16.84 10.49 -20.75
N GLU A 99 17.43 11.18 -19.77
CA GLU A 99 17.89 12.57 -19.90
C GLU A 99 18.96 12.72 -20.99
N ARG A 100 19.82 11.71 -21.20
CA ARG A 100 20.80 11.70 -22.32
C ARG A 100 20.14 11.61 -23.70
N LEU A 101 18.86 11.22 -23.75
CA LEU A 101 18.03 11.14 -24.95
C LEU A 101 17.06 12.33 -25.05
N ASN A 102 17.38 13.46 -24.40
CA ASN A 102 16.62 14.71 -24.40
C ASN A 102 15.24 14.67 -23.71
N ILE A 103 14.99 13.71 -22.81
CA ILE A 103 13.79 13.72 -21.95
C ILE A 103 13.99 14.73 -20.81
N LYS A 104 13.04 15.66 -20.63
CA LYS A 104 13.07 16.64 -19.53
C LYS A 104 12.76 15.97 -18.18
N GLY A 105 13.80 15.70 -17.39
CA GLY A 105 13.67 14.86 -16.19
C GLY A 105 13.17 15.53 -14.91
N GLY A 106 13.14 16.86 -14.81
CA GLY A 106 12.79 17.57 -13.56
C GLY A 106 11.44 17.16 -12.95
N LYS A 107 10.38 17.08 -13.77
CA LYS A 107 9.05 16.64 -13.31
C LYS A 107 9.03 15.17 -12.87
N LEU A 108 9.73 14.30 -13.60
CA LEU A 108 9.83 12.88 -13.28
C LEU A 108 10.59 12.65 -11.96
N ARG A 109 11.67 13.40 -11.75
CA ARG A 109 12.47 13.33 -10.52
C ARG A 109 11.63 13.67 -9.28
N ASN A 110 10.83 14.73 -9.36
CA ASN A 110 9.93 15.11 -8.27
C ASN A 110 8.87 14.03 -8.01
N ARG A 111 8.27 13.46 -9.06
CA ARG A 111 7.30 12.35 -8.95
C ARG A 111 7.91 11.11 -8.29
N ILE A 112 9.12 10.71 -8.70
CA ILE A 112 9.87 9.61 -8.05
C ILE A 112 10.04 9.90 -6.56
N TYR A 113 10.51 11.10 -6.21
CA TYR A 113 10.76 11.46 -4.82
C TYR A 113 9.48 11.45 -3.99
N THR A 114 8.47 12.19 -4.43
CA THR A 114 7.18 12.33 -3.72
C THR A 114 6.51 10.97 -3.55
N SER A 115 6.46 10.15 -4.59
CA SER A 115 5.75 8.87 -4.53
C SER A 115 6.52 7.82 -3.72
N THR A 116 7.85 7.76 -3.81
CA THR A 116 8.64 6.86 -2.95
C THR A 116 8.60 7.28 -1.48
N ALA A 117 8.71 8.57 -1.18
CA ALA A 117 8.64 9.08 0.20
C ALA A 117 7.24 8.91 0.81
N GLY A 118 6.19 9.23 0.03
CA GLY A 118 4.80 9.07 0.44
C GLY A 118 4.44 7.62 0.74
N LEU A 119 4.84 6.69 -0.12
CA LEU A 119 4.66 5.26 0.14
C LEU A 119 5.45 4.79 1.37
N ALA A 120 6.69 5.22 1.55
CA ALA A 120 7.50 4.82 2.68
C ALA A 120 6.89 5.30 4.01
N GLN A 121 6.43 6.55 4.06
CA GLN A 121 5.72 7.10 5.22
C GLN A 121 4.42 6.33 5.51
N LEU A 122 3.58 6.13 4.49
CA LEU A 122 2.34 5.39 4.61
C LEU A 122 2.58 3.96 5.13
N MET A 123 3.56 3.27 4.56
CA MET A 123 3.89 1.90 4.94
C MET A 123 4.46 1.80 6.35
N ARG A 124 5.32 2.73 6.79
CA ARG A 124 5.78 2.77 8.20
C ARG A 124 4.60 2.95 9.15
N HIS A 125 3.75 3.92 8.85
CA HIS A 125 2.60 4.26 9.67
C HIS A 125 1.61 3.09 9.78
N ALA A 126 1.12 2.59 8.65
CA ALA A 126 0.17 1.49 8.62
C ALA A 126 0.76 0.20 9.23
N TYR A 127 2.06 -0.07 9.00
CA TYR A 127 2.73 -1.23 9.61
C TYR A 127 2.79 -1.13 11.13
N SER A 128 3.10 0.05 11.68
CA SER A 128 3.10 0.27 13.14
C SER A 128 1.74 -0.07 13.75
N LYS A 129 0.65 0.34 13.08
CA LYS A 129 -0.71 0.06 13.53
C LYS A 129 -1.09 -1.40 13.40
N ARG A 130 -0.65 -2.08 12.34
CA ARG A 130 -0.79 -3.54 12.23
C ARG A 130 -0.04 -4.28 13.35
N VAL A 131 1.16 -3.82 13.72
CA VAL A 131 1.91 -4.42 14.84
C VAL A 131 1.17 -4.20 16.17
N GLU A 132 0.67 -2.99 16.42
CA GLU A 132 -0.17 -2.71 17.59
C GLU A 132 -1.42 -3.60 17.62
N ALA A 133 -2.11 -3.74 16.48
CA ALA A 133 -3.31 -4.55 16.33
C ALA A 133 -3.08 -6.03 16.66
N ASP A 134 -1.98 -6.61 16.19
CA ASP A 134 -1.70 -8.05 16.33
C ASP A 134 -1.00 -8.45 17.62
N TYR A 135 -0.09 -7.61 18.13
CA TYR A 135 0.88 -8.04 19.14
C TYR A 135 0.84 -7.23 20.43
N THR A 136 0.09 -6.13 20.49
CA THR A 136 0.07 -5.26 21.67
C THR A 136 -1.27 -5.37 22.40
N ALA A 137 -1.32 -6.26 23.41
CA ALA A 137 -2.50 -6.50 24.23
C ALA A 137 -3.01 -5.24 24.98
N SER A 138 -2.11 -4.31 25.32
CA SER A 138 -2.46 -3.06 26.01
C SER A 138 -3.11 -2.01 25.10
N SER A 139 -2.88 -2.04 23.78
CA SER A 139 -3.37 -1.04 22.84
C SER A 139 -4.76 -1.38 22.30
N LYS A 140 -5.79 -1.33 23.15
CA LYS A 140 -7.17 -1.65 22.73
C LYS A 140 -7.72 -0.64 21.73
N VAL A 141 -8.49 -1.13 20.77
CA VAL A 141 -9.38 -0.32 19.95
C VAL A 141 -10.56 0.13 20.80
N THR A 142 -10.78 1.44 20.82
CA THR A 142 -11.90 2.04 21.54
C THR A 142 -12.90 2.63 20.56
N LYS A 143 -14.16 2.67 20.96
CA LYS A 143 -15.23 3.33 20.22
C LYS A 143 -15.54 4.66 20.90
N ILE A 144 -15.45 5.74 20.15
CA ILE A 144 -15.92 7.07 20.56
C ILE A 144 -16.95 7.50 19.52
N ASP A 145 -18.20 7.64 19.95
CA ASP A 145 -19.37 7.84 19.10
C ASP A 145 -19.49 6.78 17.99
N GLN A 146 -19.27 7.19 16.73
CA GLN A 146 -19.33 6.36 15.53
C GLN A 146 -17.96 6.21 14.86
N THR A 147 -16.88 6.30 15.64
CA THR A 147 -15.52 6.15 15.12
C THR A 147 -14.71 5.25 16.05
N LEU A 148 -13.96 4.33 15.45
CA LEU A 148 -13.02 3.48 16.17
C LEU A 148 -11.64 4.13 16.20
N TYR A 149 -10.94 3.95 17.30
CA TYR A 149 -9.63 4.51 17.55
C TYR A 149 -8.65 3.44 17.99
N MET A 150 -7.48 3.39 17.36
CA MET A 150 -6.33 2.60 17.80
C MET A 150 -5.22 3.54 18.23
N GLY A 151 -5.12 3.80 19.53
CA GLY A 151 -4.36 4.94 20.04
C GLY A 151 -4.90 6.24 19.44
N ASN A 152 -4.07 6.98 18.71
CA ASN A 152 -4.47 8.23 18.05
C ASN A 152 -4.97 8.03 16.61
N GLU A 153 -5.01 6.79 16.10
CA GLU A 153 -5.39 6.51 14.72
C GLU A 153 -6.89 6.24 14.60
N LYS A 154 -7.57 6.94 13.70
CA LYS A 154 -8.99 6.71 13.39
C LYS A 154 -9.14 5.58 12.37
N SER A 155 -10.17 4.74 12.53
CA SER A 155 -10.53 3.74 11.52
C SER A 155 -10.82 4.36 10.15
N SER A 156 -11.42 5.55 10.13
CA SER A 156 -11.67 6.29 8.90
C SER A 156 -10.38 6.68 8.17
N SER A 157 -9.29 6.97 8.88
CA SER A 157 -7.98 7.20 8.26
C SER A 157 -7.40 5.90 7.71
N ALA A 158 -7.48 4.81 8.49
CA ALA A 158 -7.01 3.50 8.07
C ALA A 158 -7.71 2.97 6.81
N PHE A 159 -9.03 3.18 6.72
CA PHE A 159 -9.84 2.88 5.55
C PHE A 159 -9.31 3.54 4.26
N HIS A 160 -8.65 4.70 4.36
CA HIS A 160 -8.10 5.41 3.19
C HIS A 160 -6.65 5.03 2.84
N TRP A 161 -5.93 4.26 3.67
CA TRP A 161 -4.56 3.85 3.34
C TRP A 161 -4.45 3.13 1.98
N PRO A 162 -5.34 2.19 1.60
CA PRO A 162 -5.28 1.53 0.30
C PRO A 162 -5.40 2.52 -0.87
N SER A 163 -6.31 3.49 -0.79
CA SER A 163 -6.49 4.48 -1.86
C SER A 163 -5.29 5.43 -1.96
N GLN A 164 -4.70 5.84 -0.83
CA GLN A 164 -3.46 6.61 -0.80
C GLN A 164 -2.30 5.84 -1.45
N ALA A 165 -2.14 4.55 -1.11
CA ALA A 165 -1.12 3.70 -1.75
C ALA A 165 -1.35 3.63 -3.25
N LYS A 166 -2.60 3.43 -3.69
CA LYS A 166 -2.95 3.37 -5.11
C LYS A 166 -2.52 4.63 -5.86
N THR A 167 -2.78 5.82 -5.31
CA THR A 167 -2.37 7.09 -5.93
C THR A 167 -0.86 7.14 -6.16
N PHE A 168 -0.05 6.81 -5.15
CA PHE A 168 1.41 6.83 -5.29
C PHE A 168 1.93 5.71 -6.20
N THR A 169 1.34 4.51 -6.16
CA THR A 169 1.76 3.40 -7.03
C THR A 169 1.41 3.68 -8.49
N ASP A 170 0.23 4.24 -8.78
CA ASP A 170 -0.15 4.63 -10.14
C ASP A 170 0.83 5.67 -10.68
N ASP A 171 1.27 6.62 -9.85
CA ASP A 171 2.28 7.60 -10.22
C ASP A 171 3.65 6.96 -10.53
N LEU A 172 4.12 6.04 -9.68
CA LEU A 172 5.38 5.32 -9.90
C LEU A 172 5.34 4.42 -11.14
N LEU A 173 4.24 3.70 -11.38
CA LEU A 173 4.08 2.85 -12.56
C LEU A 173 4.08 3.70 -13.84
N ASN A 174 3.43 4.87 -13.80
CA ASN A 174 3.46 5.81 -14.92
C ASN A 174 4.86 6.37 -15.17
N VAL A 175 5.62 6.69 -14.13
CA VAL A 175 7.04 7.08 -14.28
C VAL A 175 7.85 5.92 -14.86
N SER A 176 7.69 4.72 -14.33
CA SER A 176 8.38 3.50 -14.78
C SER A 176 8.16 3.26 -16.28
N LYS A 177 6.91 3.40 -16.75
CA LYS A 177 6.55 3.30 -18.16
C LYS A 177 7.21 4.37 -19.03
N GLN A 178 7.24 5.63 -18.56
CA GLN A 178 7.92 6.72 -19.28
C GLN A 178 9.44 6.53 -19.37
N LEU A 179 10.02 5.73 -18.46
CA LEU A 179 11.43 5.36 -18.45
C LEU A 179 11.73 4.06 -19.20
N GLY A 180 10.74 3.39 -19.79
CA GLY A 180 10.91 2.16 -20.56
C GLY A 180 11.18 0.91 -19.72
N LEU A 181 10.88 0.95 -18.42
CA LEU A 181 10.98 -0.22 -17.53
C LEU A 181 9.76 -1.16 -17.61
N ARG A 182 8.65 -0.68 -18.17
CA ARG A 182 7.38 -1.39 -18.37
C ARG A 182 6.65 -0.84 -19.60
#